data_AF-A0A0V1PBK1-F1
#
_entry.id   AF-A0A0V1PBK1-F1
#
_cell.length_a   1.000
_cell.length_b   1.000
_cell.length_c   1.000
_cell.angle_alpha   90.00
_cell.angle_beta   90.00
_cell.angle_gamma   90.00
#
_symmetry.space_group_name_H-M   'P 1'
#
loop_
_entity.id
_entity.type
_entity.pdbx_description
1 polymer ?
#
loop_
_entity_poly.entity_id
_entity_poly.type
_entity_poly.pdbx_seq_one_letter_code
_entity_poly.pdbx_strand_id
1 'polypeptide(L)'
;MENSTYPLKYRFAMQIQDWVNQRIIGTYYLIFTKFLSVARHSNGLISNEVELQFSNCTKEKFSLVLVRRSNGCHELFLNNPSYTLLCTVLHYGFALPLQTLNVPELQCYKADSTIAYEIEEQTRMHFFQSS
;
A
#
# COMPACT_ATOMS: atom_id res chain seq x y z
N MET A 1 -2.00 -28.46 1.07
CA MET A 1 -1.37 -27.31 1.75
C MET A 1 -0.27 -26.81 0.82
N GLU A 2 -0.53 -25.75 0.06
CA GLU A 2 0.43 -25.26 -0.93
C GLU A 2 1.69 -24.72 -0.25
N ASN A 3 2.81 -25.34 -0.61
CA ASN A 3 4.14 -25.03 -0.14
C ASN A 3 4.58 -23.71 -0.80
N SER A 4 4.13 -22.58 -0.27
CA SER A 4 4.35 -21.27 -0.90
C SER A 4 5.85 -20.93 -0.97
N THR A 5 6.42 -21.03 -2.17
CA THR A 5 7.84 -20.85 -2.52
C THR A 5 8.39 -19.43 -2.35
N TYR A 6 7.60 -18.50 -1.78
CA TYR A 6 8.01 -17.12 -1.60
C TYR A 6 8.63 -16.86 -0.22
N PRO A 7 9.78 -16.15 -0.15
CA PRO A 7 10.38 -15.70 1.10
C PRO A 7 9.37 -14.94 1.98
N LEU A 8 9.45 -15.12 3.30
CA LEU A 8 8.51 -14.54 4.27
C LEU A 8 8.32 -13.01 4.08
N LYS A 9 9.41 -12.30 3.78
CA LYS A 9 9.42 -10.86 3.50
C LYS A 9 8.58 -10.50 2.26
N TYR A 10 8.58 -11.34 1.23
CA TYR A 10 7.76 -11.13 0.03
C TYR A 10 6.27 -11.31 0.35
N ARG A 11 5.91 -12.35 1.12
CA ARG A 11 4.50 -12.56 1.51
C ARG A 11 3.97 -11.39 2.32
N PHE A 12 4.78 -10.85 3.24
CA PHE A 12 4.41 -9.68 4.03
C PHE A 12 4.21 -8.44 3.15
N ALA A 13 5.13 -8.18 2.22
CA ALA A 13 4.99 -7.11 1.25
C ALA A 13 3.69 -7.20 0.43
N MET A 14 3.28 -8.40 0.03
CA MET A 14 2.02 -8.60 -0.70
C MET A 14 0.79 -8.33 0.18
N GLN A 15 0.83 -8.70 1.47
CA GLN A 15 -0.25 -8.35 2.40
C GLN A 15 -0.39 -6.84 2.58
N ILE A 16 0.74 -6.12 2.70
CA ILE A 16 0.73 -4.66 2.78
C ILE A 16 0.14 -4.06 1.50
N GLN A 17 0.59 -4.52 0.33
CA GLN A 17 0.08 -4.05 -0.95
C GLN A 17 -1.43 -4.27 -1.09
N ASP A 18 -1.91 -5.46 -0.75
CA ASP A 18 -3.34 -5.78 -0.84
C ASP A 18 -4.16 -4.92 0.12
N TRP A 19 -3.68 -4.78 1.36
CA TRP A 19 -4.31 -3.96 2.39
C TRP A 19 -4.43 -2.49 1.96
N VAL A 20 -3.37 -1.90 1.41
CA VAL A 20 -3.41 -0.52 0.89
C VAL A 20 -4.40 -0.40 -0.26
N ASN A 21 -4.34 -1.31 -1.24
CA ASN A 21 -5.19 -1.26 -2.44
C ASN A 21 -6.68 -1.52 -2.19
N GLN A 22 -7.02 -2.22 -1.11
CA GLN A 22 -8.41 -2.40 -0.67
C GLN A 22 -9.05 -1.11 -0.18
N ARG A 23 -8.25 -0.18 0.34
CA ARG A 23 -8.72 1.03 1.03
C ARG A 23 -8.58 2.27 0.16
N ILE A 24 -7.50 2.37 -0.62
CA ILE A 24 -7.31 3.51 -1.53
C ILE A 24 -8.36 3.49 -2.63
N ILE A 25 -9.07 4.60 -2.81
CA ILE A 25 -10.03 4.82 -3.89
C ILE A 25 -9.27 5.36 -5.11
N GLY A 26 -9.59 4.84 -6.30
CA GLY A 26 -8.96 5.28 -7.54
C GLY A 26 -8.93 4.21 -8.64
N THR A 27 -8.50 4.60 -9.84
CA THR A 27 -8.48 3.76 -11.05
C THR A 27 -7.34 2.74 -11.05
N TYR A 28 -6.18 3.15 -10.53
CA TYR A 28 -4.95 2.36 -10.60
C TYR A 28 -4.70 1.64 -9.28
N TYR A 29 -4.16 0.43 -9.38
CA TYR A 29 -3.58 -0.24 -8.22
C TYR A 29 -2.15 0.24 -7.98
N LEU A 30 -1.73 0.18 -6.72
CA LEU A 30 -0.34 0.34 -6.32
C LEU A 30 0.38 -1.00 -6.28
N ILE A 31 1.68 -0.98 -6.56
CA ILE A 31 2.56 -2.13 -6.42
C ILE A 31 3.64 -1.83 -5.39
N PHE A 32 3.94 -2.81 -4.55
CA PHE A 32 5.03 -2.72 -3.59
C PHE A 32 6.37 -2.64 -4.33
N THR A 33 7.23 -1.70 -3.91
CA THR A 33 8.57 -1.54 -4.46
C THR A 33 9.62 -2.05 -3.46
N LYS A 34 9.67 -1.47 -2.26
CA LYS A 34 10.71 -1.81 -1.26
C LYS A 34 10.31 -1.45 0.17
N PHE A 35 11.01 -2.09 1.11
CA PHE A 35 11.09 -1.65 2.50
C PHE A 35 12.17 -0.58 2.61
N LEU A 36 11.84 0.56 3.22
CA LEU A 36 12.76 1.68 3.43
C LEU A 36 13.46 1.57 4.78
N SER A 37 12.68 1.35 5.84
CA SER A 37 13.21 1.30 7.20
C SER A 37 12.40 0.36 8.11
N VAL A 38 12.99 0.03 9.26
CA VAL A 38 12.35 -0.79 10.29
C VAL A 38 12.68 -0.25 11.67
N ALA A 39 11.66 -0.08 12.50
CA ALA A 39 11.79 0.23 13.92
C ALA A 39 11.14 -0.88 14.75
N ARG A 40 11.77 -1.24 15.86
CA ARG A 40 11.27 -2.23 16.81
C ARG A 40 11.01 -1.56 18.13
N HIS A 41 9.80 -1.69 18.63
CA HIS A 41 9.37 -1.13 19.90
C HIS A 41 9.57 -2.15 21.02
N SER A 42 9.70 -1.68 22.25
CA SER A 42 9.97 -2.52 23.43
C SER A 42 8.88 -3.54 23.72
N ASN A 43 7.63 -3.27 23.32
CA ASN A 43 6.49 -4.18 23.45
C ASN A 43 6.42 -5.25 22.34
N GLY A 44 7.42 -5.32 21.46
CA GLY A 44 7.47 -6.25 20.33
C GLY A 44 6.74 -5.74 19.09
N LEU A 45 6.12 -4.56 19.11
CA LEU A 45 5.54 -3.94 17.93
C LEU A 45 6.67 -3.60 16.95
N ILE A 46 6.42 -3.82 15.66
CA ILE A 46 7.34 -3.48 14.57
C ILE A 46 6.67 -2.43 13.72
N SER A 47 7.41 -1.38 13.37
CA SER A 47 7.02 -0.38 12.40
C SER A 47 7.91 -0.52 11.17
N ASN A 48 7.31 -0.68 10.00
CA ASN A 48 8.00 -0.70 8.72
C ASN A 48 7.60 0.49 7.87
N GLU A 49 8.59 1.25 7.42
CA GLU A 49 8.38 2.20 6.36
C GLU A 49 8.55 1.49 5.01
N VAL A 50 7.56 1.65 4.13
CA VAL A 50 7.49 0.98 2.84
C VAL A 50 7.15 1.97 1.73
N GLU A 51 7.59 1.63 0.53
CA GLU A 51 7.30 2.38 -0.67
C GLU A 51 6.39 1.55 -1.60
N LEU A 52 5.34 2.21 -2.10
CA LEU A 52 4.46 1.70 -3.14
C LEU A 52 4.37 2.71 -4.29
N GLN A 53 4.17 2.24 -5.51
CA GLN A 53 4.00 3.09 -6.69
C GLN A 53 2.77 2.71 -7.48
N PHE A 54 2.14 3.68 -8.14
CA PHE A 54 1.06 3.40 -9.09
C PHE A 54 1.53 2.46 -10.20
N SER A 55 0.69 1.47 -10.51
CA SER A 55 0.99 0.44 -11.50
C SER A 55 0.10 0.53 -12.73
N ASN A 56 0.52 -0.12 -13.81
CA ASN A 56 -0.24 -0.26 -15.05
C ASN A 56 -1.52 -1.11 -14.89
N CYS A 57 -1.65 -1.84 -13.78
CA CYS A 57 -2.82 -2.64 -13.47
C CYS A 57 -3.93 -1.77 -12.88
N THR A 58 -5.08 -1.75 -13.55
CA THR A 58 -6.24 -0.96 -13.17
C THR A 58 -7.32 -1.82 -12.52
N LYS A 59 -8.14 -1.20 -11.66
CA LYS A 59 -9.26 -1.87 -10.97
C LYS A 59 -10.36 -2.34 -11.91
N GLU A 60 -10.43 -1.79 -13.12
CA GLU A 60 -11.36 -2.22 -14.17
C GLU A 60 -10.97 -3.58 -14.77
N LYS A 61 -9.66 -3.83 -14.91
CA LYS A 61 -9.14 -4.99 -15.66
C LYS A 61 -8.61 -6.10 -14.78
N PHE A 62 -8.20 -5.79 -13.57
CA PHE A 62 -7.56 -6.75 -12.67
C PHE A 62 -8.35 -6.88 -11.37
N SER A 63 -8.46 -8.12 -10.88
CA SER A 63 -8.81 -8.33 -9.47
C SER A 63 -7.58 -8.12 -8.60
N LEU A 64 -7.80 -7.67 -7.36
CA LEU A 64 -6.74 -7.33 -6.40
C LEU A 64 -5.65 -8.42 -6.29
N VAL A 65 -6.05 -9.68 -6.19
CA VAL A 65 -5.13 -10.82 -5.99
C VAL A 65 -4.20 -11.05 -7.19
N LEU A 66 -4.57 -10.56 -8.36
CA LEU A 66 -3.78 -10.66 -9.58
C LEU A 66 -2.78 -9.51 -9.74
N VAL A 67 -2.83 -8.48 -8.90
CA VAL A 67 -1.96 -7.30 -9.00
C VAL A 67 -0.56 -7.65 -8.50
N ARG A 68 0.29 -8.24 -9.35
CA ARG A 68 1.63 -8.72 -9.00
C ARG A 68 2.61 -8.51 -10.15
N ARG A 69 3.90 -8.34 -9.83
CA ARG A 69 4.97 -8.28 -10.84
C ARG A 69 5.02 -9.54 -11.70
N SER A 70 4.83 -10.70 -11.08
CA SER A 70 4.76 -11.99 -11.77
C SER A 70 3.63 -12.07 -12.81
N ASN A 71 2.60 -11.22 -12.67
CA ASN A 71 1.44 -11.18 -13.54
C ASN A 71 1.51 -9.99 -14.53
N GLY A 72 2.69 -9.38 -14.69
CA GLY A 72 2.90 -8.27 -15.62
C GLY A 72 2.53 -6.89 -15.07
N CYS A 73 2.14 -6.77 -13.79
CA CYS A 73 1.95 -5.46 -13.18
C CYS A 73 3.31 -4.82 -12.88
N HIS A 74 3.50 -3.58 -13.31
CA HIS A 74 4.72 -2.81 -13.05
C HIS A 74 4.37 -1.35 -12.83
N GLU A 75 5.32 -0.61 -12.27
CA GLU A 75 5.21 0.81 -11.99
C GLU A 75 4.99 1.59 -13.30
N LEU A 76 4.09 2.59 -13.27
CA LEU A 76 3.84 3.49 -14.41
C LEU A 76 4.86 4.63 -14.46
N PHE A 77 5.28 5.12 -13.30
CA PHE A 77 6.06 6.35 -13.17
C PHE A 77 7.30 6.11 -12.32
N LEU A 78 8.24 5.35 -12.87
CA LEU A 78 9.51 5.06 -12.20
C LEU A 78 10.20 6.37 -11.78
N ASN A 79 10.68 6.39 -10.54
CA ASN A 79 11.39 7.52 -9.93
C ASN A 79 10.61 8.85 -9.85
N ASN A 80 9.27 8.83 -9.94
CA ASN A 80 8.47 10.03 -9.76
C ASN A 80 7.85 10.07 -8.35
N PRO A 81 8.31 10.98 -7.47
CA PRO A 81 7.83 11.06 -6.08
C PRO A 81 6.35 11.45 -5.98
N SER A 82 5.81 12.19 -6.95
CA SER A 82 4.39 12.58 -6.97
C SER A 82 3.45 11.38 -7.19
N TYR A 83 3.97 10.26 -7.71
CA TYR A 83 3.26 8.98 -7.90
C TYR A 83 3.76 7.86 -6.97
N THR A 84 4.53 8.24 -5.95
CA THR A 84 5.06 7.33 -4.95
C THR A 84 4.32 7.55 -3.63
N LEU A 85 3.85 6.46 -3.04
CA LEU A 85 3.20 6.44 -1.74
C LEU A 85 4.16 5.82 -0.72
N LEU A 86 4.43 6.56 0.35
CA LEU A 86 5.20 6.10 1.50
C LEU A 86 4.24 5.75 2.61
N CYS A 87 4.33 4.54 3.15
CA CYS A 87 3.47 4.07 4.24
C CYS A 87 4.28 3.62 5.44
N THR A 88 3.82 3.95 6.64
CA THR A 88 4.32 3.38 7.90
C THR A 88 3.37 2.31 8.40
N VAL A 89 3.80 1.05 8.41
CA VAL A 89 2.96 -0.11 8.73
C VAL A 89 3.38 -0.73 10.06
N LEU A 90 2.42 -0.81 10.99
CA LEU A 90 2.58 -1.37 12.32
C LEU A 90 2.16 -2.84 12.35
N HIS A 91 2.98 -3.73 12.91
CA HIS A 91 2.61 -5.15 12.96
C HIS A 91 3.40 -5.93 14.03
N TYR A 92 2.86 -7.08 14.43
CA TYR A 92 3.55 -8.09 15.23
C TYR A 92 3.86 -9.31 14.35
N GLY A 93 4.55 -9.09 13.22
CA GLY A 93 4.72 -10.12 12.19
C GLY A 93 3.39 -10.46 11.51
N PHE A 94 2.97 -11.72 11.58
CA PHE A 94 1.68 -12.23 11.07
C PHE A 94 0.68 -12.58 12.19
N ALA A 95 1.00 -12.24 13.45
CA ALA A 95 0.17 -12.62 14.59
C ALA A 95 -1.20 -11.93 14.60
N LEU A 96 -1.30 -10.74 14.01
CA LEU A 96 -2.53 -9.95 13.92
C LEU A 96 -2.75 -9.46 12.47
N PRO A 97 -4.00 -9.36 12.01
CA PRO A 97 -4.33 -8.70 10.75
C PRO A 97 -3.86 -7.24 10.73
N LEU A 98 -3.34 -6.76 9.60
CA LEU A 98 -2.84 -5.39 9.47
C LEU A 98 -3.90 -4.34 9.86
N GLN A 99 -5.14 -4.54 9.44
CA GLN A 99 -6.27 -3.67 9.76
C GLN A 99 -6.54 -3.47 11.26
N THR A 100 -6.02 -4.32 12.14
CA THR A 100 -6.20 -4.17 13.60
C THR A 100 -5.38 -3.01 14.17
N LEU A 101 -4.26 -2.67 13.53
CA LEU A 101 -3.31 -1.66 14.01
C LEU A 101 -3.16 -0.47 13.05
N ASN A 102 -3.74 -0.58 11.85
CA ASN A 102 -3.39 0.28 10.73
C ASN A 102 -4.63 0.80 9.99
N VAL A 103 -4.55 2.05 9.57
CA VAL A 103 -5.51 2.79 8.74
C VAL A 103 -4.70 3.49 7.64
N PRO A 104 -4.78 3.06 6.36
CA PRO A 104 -3.90 3.58 5.30
C PRO A 104 -3.93 5.10 5.17
N GLU A 105 -5.10 5.70 5.31
CA GLU A 105 -5.32 7.15 5.17
C GLU A 105 -4.53 7.97 6.21
N LEU A 106 -4.20 7.37 7.35
CA LEU A 106 -3.43 8.02 8.42
C LEU A 106 -1.94 7.69 8.37
N GLN A 107 -1.57 6.68 7.60
CA GLN A 107 -0.23 6.07 7.64
C GLN A 107 0.51 6.14 6.32
N CYS A 108 -0.19 6.48 5.24
CA CYS A 108 0.36 6.61 3.92
C CYS A 108 0.29 8.08 3.45
N TYR A 109 1.38 8.57 2.87
CA TYR A 109 1.47 9.91 2.30
C TYR A 109 2.22 9.88 0.96
N LYS A 110 1.96 10.87 0.10
CA LYS A 110 2.71 11.01 -1.15
C LYS A 110 4.15 11.43 -0.82
N ALA A 111 5.14 10.85 -1.51
CA ALA A 111 6.55 11.19 -1.28
C ALA A 111 6.86 12.65 -1.62
N ASP A 112 6.10 13.25 -2.53
CA ASP A 112 6.12 14.69 -2.80
C ASP A 112 5.11 15.42 -1.89
N SER A 113 5.59 15.89 -0.74
CA SER A 113 4.75 16.49 0.31
C SER A 113 4.19 17.88 -0.03
N THR A 114 4.45 18.41 -1.22
CA THR A 114 3.75 19.61 -1.71
C THR A 114 2.31 19.29 -2.17
N ILE A 115 1.99 18.00 -2.34
CA ILE A 115 0.67 17.49 -2.77
C ILE A 115 0.04 16.63 -1.66
N ALA A 116 0.28 16.96 -0.39
CA ALA A 116 -0.42 16.35 0.74
C ALA A 116 -1.94 16.68 0.76
N TYR A 117 -2.40 17.59 -0.11
CA TYR A 117 -3.75 18.15 -0.10
C TYR A 117 -4.77 17.43 -1.00
N GLU A 118 -4.35 16.65 -2.01
CA GLU A 118 -5.29 16.17 -3.04
C GLU A 118 -5.99 14.84 -2.73
N ILE A 119 -5.53 14.07 -1.74
CA ILE A 119 -6.24 12.84 -1.31
C ILE A 119 -7.39 13.19 -0.35
N GLU A 120 -7.30 14.31 0.37
CA GLU A 120 -8.41 14.81 1.18
C GLU A 120 -9.56 15.39 0.33
N GLU A 121 -9.27 16.09 -0.77
CA GLU A 121 -10.34 16.71 -1.58
C GLU A 121 -11.20 15.72 -2.36
N GLN A 122 -10.63 14.66 -2.94
CA GLN A 122 -11.44 13.67 -3.68
C GLN A 122 -12.31 12.82 -2.74
N THR A 123 -11.84 12.55 -1.52
CA THR A 123 -12.60 11.78 -0.53
C THR A 123 -13.71 12.62 0.10
N ARG A 124 -13.46 13.92 0.30
CA ARG A 124 -14.45 14.84 0.88
C ARG A 124 -15.56 15.24 -0.11
N MET A 125 -15.26 15.39 -1.41
CA MET A 125 -16.28 15.73 -2.40
C MET A 125 -17.29 14.60 -2.68
N HIS A 126 -16.91 13.33 -2.55
CA HIS A 126 -17.85 12.22 -2.70
C HIS A 126 -18.88 12.09 -1.56
N PHE A 127 -18.54 12.57 -0.35
CA PHE A 127 -19.47 12.54 0.78
C PHE A 127 -20.57 13.60 0.67
N PHE A 128 -20.26 14.77 0.08
CA PHE A 128 -21.24 15.86 -0.12
C PHE A 128 -22.10 15.73 -1.39
N GLN A 129 -21.74 14.84 -2.33
CA GLN A 129 -22.56 14.58 -3.53
C GLN A 129 -23.52 13.40 -3.39
N SER A 130 -23.47 12.68 -2.26
CA SER A 130 -24.30 11.51 -1.98
C SER A 130 -25.28 11.74 -0.81
N SER A 131 -25.47 12.99 -0.39
CA SER A 131 -26.44 13.41 0.64
C SER A 131 -27.60 14.18 0.03
#